data_AF-A0A843LTB4-F1
#
_entry.id   AF-A0A843LTB4-F1
#
_cell.length_a   1.000
_cell.length_b   1.000
_cell.length_c   1.000
_cell.angle_alpha   90.00
_cell.angle_beta   90.00
_cell.angle_gamma   90.00
#
_symmetry.space_group_name_H-M   'P 1'
#
loop_
_entity.id
_entity.type
_entity.pdbx_description
1 polymer ?
#
loop_
_entity_poly.entity_id
_entity_poly.type
_entity_poly.pdbx_seq_one_letter_code
_entity_poly.pdbx_strand_id
1 'polypeptide(L)'
;MTEESDDKAGSMVRTYVGRNRTGINGFDLALDGGFLPGSTILLIGSATSGIDQFARQFWEILPEHRRFFMLDGYLLDGMVHARGLSTAEIFAHAGDGGLIIDSLSTLIMREGIDPVLAGVVSCRATIQASRDNALFTLYEGLHAPYNEILLIRLCDVVIHLHEDMHGNEIIRTLDVKKLTGLQPPGRLLPFIITGKGIELSTTSRVV
;
A
#
# COMPACT_ATOMS: atom_id res chain seq x y z
N MET A 1 -15.28 50.97 -9.30
CA MET A 1 -15.30 50.05 -8.15
C MET A 1 -15.69 48.70 -8.69
N THR A 2 -14.70 47.96 -9.14
CA THR A 2 -14.82 46.61 -9.71
C THR A 2 -14.48 45.63 -8.61
N GLU A 3 -15.46 44.82 -8.22
CA GLU A 3 -15.27 43.67 -7.34
C GLU A 3 -14.75 42.50 -8.18
N GLU A 4 -13.46 42.21 -8.08
CA GLU A 4 -12.92 40.90 -8.43
C GLU A 4 -13.02 40.02 -7.19
N SER A 5 -13.97 39.07 -7.23
CA SER A 5 -14.04 37.94 -6.31
C SER A 5 -13.09 36.87 -6.81
N ASP A 6 -11.90 36.81 -6.22
CA ASP A 6 -10.91 35.78 -6.49
C ASP A 6 -11.31 34.50 -5.73
N ASP A 7 -11.90 33.57 -6.50
CA ASP A 7 -12.36 32.26 -6.08
C ASP A 7 -11.14 31.40 -5.69
N LYS A 8 -10.74 31.46 -4.41
CA LYS A 8 -9.72 30.57 -3.84
C LYS A 8 -10.29 29.16 -3.68
N ALA A 9 -10.33 28.43 -4.78
CA ALA A 9 -10.32 26.98 -4.75
C ALA A 9 -9.09 26.53 -3.95
N GLY A 10 -9.33 26.02 -2.73
CA GLY A 10 -8.30 25.56 -1.81
C GLY A 10 -7.48 24.45 -2.44
N SER A 11 -6.35 24.81 -3.04
CA SER A 11 -5.30 23.86 -3.37
C SER A 11 -4.75 23.32 -2.05
N MET A 12 -5.26 22.16 -1.63
CA MET A 12 -4.68 21.37 -0.54
C MET A 12 -3.34 20.81 -1.01
N VAL A 13 -2.33 21.69 -1.13
CA VAL A 13 -0.94 21.28 -1.22
C VAL A 13 -0.58 20.71 0.14
N ARG A 14 -0.58 19.39 0.24
CA ARG A 14 -0.12 18.70 1.45
C ARG A 14 1.40 18.84 1.54
N THR A 15 1.86 19.75 2.39
CA THR A 15 3.29 19.88 2.69
C THR A 15 3.68 18.80 3.68
N TYR A 16 4.12 17.66 3.15
CA TYR A 16 4.66 16.58 3.97
C TYR A 16 6.15 16.84 4.24
N VAL A 17 6.54 16.89 5.53
CA VAL A 17 7.95 16.92 5.93
C VAL A 17 8.41 15.50 6.21
N GLY A 18 9.49 15.03 5.57
CA GLY A 18 10.11 13.73 5.81
C GLY A 18 9.53 12.56 4.99
N ARG A 19 10.10 11.36 5.17
CA ARG A 19 9.75 10.11 4.48
C ARG A 19 9.79 8.92 5.44
N ASN A 20 8.84 8.01 5.28
CA ASN A 20 8.83 6.72 5.97
C ASN A 20 9.41 5.64 5.06
N ARG A 21 10.39 4.90 5.56
CA ARG A 21 11.04 3.83 4.80
C ARG A 21 10.04 2.73 4.45
N THR A 22 10.23 2.15 3.27
CA THR A 22 9.48 1.01 2.74
C THR A 22 10.04 -0.33 3.21
N GLY A 23 11.32 -0.37 3.61
CA GLY A 23 11.99 -1.61 4.02
C GLY A 23 12.41 -2.50 2.86
N ILE A 24 12.11 -2.07 1.63
CA ILE A 24 12.48 -2.78 0.40
C ILE A 24 13.78 -2.19 -0.13
N ASN A 25 14.81 -3.03 -0.24
CA ASN A 25 16.13 -2.63 -0.70
C ASN A 25 16.04 -1.99 -2.09
N GLY A 26 16.57 -0.76 -2.22
CA GLY A 26 16.55 0.03 -3.44
C GLY A 26 15.26 0.81 -3.70
N PHE A 27 14.13 0.46 -3.07
CA PHE A 27 12.85 1.11 -3.33
C PHE A 27 12.74 2.49 -2.66
N ASP A 28 13.29 2.64 -1.46
CA ASP A 28 13.37 3.94 -0.78
C ASP A 28 14.06 4.98 -1.67
N LEU A 29 15.16 4.60 -2.34
CA LEU A 29 15.87 5.48 -3.28
C LEU A 29 15.01 5.82 -4.50
N ALA A 30 14.27 4.83 -5.03
CA ALA A 30 13.36 5.05 -6.16
C ALA A 30 12.18 5.98 -5.82
N LEU A 31 11.85 6.11 -4.53
CA LEU A 31 10.78 6.98 -4.01
C LEU A 31 11.31 8.27 -3.34
N ASP A 32 12.59 8.60 -3.51
CA ASP A 32 13.20 9.79 -2.87
C ASP A 32 13.04 9.77 -1.33
N GLY A 33 13.35 8.62 -0.74
CA GLY A 33 13.39 8.35 0.70
C GLY A 33 12.22 7.51 1.25
N GLY A 34 11.24 7.14 0.43
CA GLY A 34 10.13 6.25 0.80
C GLY A 34 8.74 6.91 0.74
N PHE A 35 7.80 6.40 1.52
CA PHE A 35 6.43 6.92 1.52
C PHE A 35 6.30 8.25 2.25
N LEU A 36 5.33 9.05 1.83
CA LEU A 36 4.95 10.25 2.56
C LEU A 36 4.35 9.85 3.93
N PRO A 37 4.75 10.50 5.03
CA PRO A 37 4.17 10.25 6.35
C PRO A 37 2.65 10.50 6.35
N GLY A 38 1.87 9.59 6.93
CA GLY A 38 0.41 9.72 6.96
C GLY A 38 -0.30 9.27 5.69
N SER A 39 0.38 8.58 4.78
CA SER A 39 -0.23 8.09 3.54
C SER A 39 -0.87 6.71 3.70
N THR A 40 -1.90 6.47 2.90
CA THR A 40 -2.51 5.15 2.68
C THR A 40 -1.93 4.51 1.41
N ILE A 41 -1.52 3.25 1.49
CA ILE A 41 -0.87 2.48 0.43
C ILE A 41 -1.75 1.30 0.07
N LEU A 42 -2.08 1.17 -1.21
CA LEU A 42 -2.68 -0.02 -1.78
C LEU A 42 -1.61 -0.80 -2.55
N LEU A 43 -1.37 -2.04 -2.13
CA LEU A 43 -0.48 -2.98 -2.79
C LEU A 43 -1.33 -4.03 -3.50
N ILE A 44 -1.16 -4.13 -4.81
CA ILE A 44 -1.92 -5.03 -5.69
C ILE A 44 -0.97 -6.09 -6.24
N GLY A 45 -1.40 -7.35 -6.33
CA GLY A 45 -0.63 -8.41 -6.99
C GLY A 45 -1.27 -9.78 -6.85
N SER A 46 -0.73 -10.77 -7.55
CA SER A 46 -1.13 -12.18 -7.38
C SER A 46 -0.67 -12.76 -6.04
N ALA A 47 -1.19 -13.92 -5.68
CA ALA A 47 -0.73 -14.68 -4.51
C ALA A 47 0.75 -15.14 -4.60
N THR A 48 1.35 -15.12 -5.80
CA THR A 48 2.76 -15.53 -6.05
C THR A 48 3.69 -14.36 -6.33
N SER A 49 3.14 -13.15 -6.49
CA SER A 49 3.89 -11.93 -6.82
C SER A 49 4.87 -11.48 -5.73
N GLY A 50 4.73 -11.98 -4.51
CA GLY A 50 5.48 -11.51 -3.32
C GLY A 50 4.74 -10.44 -2.51
N ILE A 51 3.46 -10.23 -2.76
CA ILE A 51 2.61 -9.26 -2.05
C ILE A 51 2.69 -9.39 -0.52
N ASP A 52 2.73 -10.63 -0.01
CA ASP A 52 2.83 -10.92 1.42
C ASP A 52 4.22 -10.57 1.98
N GLN A 53 5.29 -10.88 1.23
CA GLN A 53 6.64 -10.52 1.63
C GLN A 53 6.87 -9.02 1.66
N PHE A 54 6.32 -8.28 0.69
CA PHE A 54 6.35 -6.82 0.70
C PHE A 54 5.70 -6.27 1.97
N ALA A 55 4.47 -6.71 2.28
CA ALA A 55 3.73 -6.25 3.45
C ALA A 55 4.47 -6.57 4.76
N ARG A 56 5.07 -7.76 4.85
CA ARG A 56 5.90 -8.17 6.00
C ARG A 56 7.15 -7.33 6.17
N GLN A 57 7.94 -7.12 5.11
CA GLN A 57 9.13 -6.28 5.20
C GLN A 57 8.78 -4.84 5.56
N PHE A 58 7.65 -4.33 5.05
CA PHE A 58 7.17 -3.02 5.45
C PHE A 58 6.86 -2.97 6.95
N TRP A 59 6.18 -3.98 7.49
CA TRP A 59 5.88 -4.11 8.91
C TRP A 59 7.14 -4.17 9.79
N GLU A 60 8.11 -4.99 9.42
CA GLU A 60 9.32 -5.31 10.19
C GLU A 60 10.24 -4.10 10.46
N ILE A 61 10.06 -2.99 9.75
CA ILE A 61 10.81 -1.75 10.01
C ILE A 61 10.44 -1.18 11.39
N LEU A 62 9.16 -1.24 11.75
CA LEU A 62 8.59 -0.63 12.96
C LEU A 62 7.48 -1.51 13.55
N PRO A 63 7.75 -2.77 13.94
CA PRO A 63 6.73 -3.73 14.35
C PRO A 63 5.99 -3.30 15.62
N GLU A 64 6.64 -2.52 16.49
CA GLU A 64 6.03 -2.00 17.73
C GLU A 64 5.02 -0.86 17.47
N HIS A 65 5.13 -0.18 16.33
CA HIS A 65 4.27 0.94 15.94
C HIS A 65 3.24 0.57 14.88
N ARG A 66 3.32 -0.63 14.31
CA ARG A 66 2.49 -1.08 13.19
C ARG A 66 1.76 -2.35 13.56
N ARG A 67 0.43 -2.30 13.54
CA ARG A 67 -0.38 -3.50 13.72
C ARG A 67 -0.64 -4.19 12.39
N PHE A 68 -0.26 -5.46 12.32
CA PHE A 68 -0.47 -6.31 11.17
C PHE A 68 -1.64 -7.25 11.42
N PHE A 69 -2.74 -7.06 10.70
CA PHE A 69 -3.90 -7.94 10.68
C PHE A 69 -3.77 -8.94 9.52
N MET A 70 -3.61 -10.22 9.86
CA MET A 70 -3.51 -11.32 8.91
C MET A 70 -4.84 -12.09 8.86
N LEU A 71 -5.46 -12.14 7.68
CA LEU A 71 -6.75 -12.77 7.43
C LEU A 71 -6.61 -14.13 6.74
N ASP A 72 -5.86 -14.23 5.64
CA ASP A 72 -5.86 -15.41 4.77
C ASP A 72 -4.49 -16.10 4.64
N GLY A 73 -3.42 -15.45 5.06
CA GLY A 73 -2.06 -16.00 5.02
C GLY A 73 -1.60 -16.70 6.31
N TYR A 74 -0.27 -16.93 6.35
CA TYR A 74 0.43 -17.48 7.51
C TYR A 74 0.65 -16.41 8.57
N LEU A 75 0.37 -16.76 9.82
CA LEU A 75 0.59 -15.90 10.98
C LEU A 75 2.06 -16.00 11.44
N LEU A 76 2.68 -14.85 11.68
CA LEU A 76 3.98 -14.75 12.35
C LEU A 76 3.81 -14.13 13.75
N ASP A 77 4.81 -14.33 14.60
CA ASP A 77 4.85 -13.74 15.94
C ASP A 77 4.70 -12.22 15.86
N GLY A 78 3.78 -11.65 16.65
CA GLY A 78 3.47 -10.22 16.64
C GLY A 78 2.34 -9.80 15.69
N MET A 79 1.91 -10.67 14.77
CA MET A 79 0.74 -10.41 13.94
C MET A 79 -0.57 -10.72 14.69
N VAL A 80 -1.62 -10.00 14.33
CA VAL A 80 -2.99 -10.21 14.81
C VAL A 80 -3.70 -11.20 13.89
N HIS A 81 -4.16 -12.31 14.45
CA HIS A 81 -4.99 -13.27 13.73
C HIS A 81 -6.41 -12.71 13.55
N ALA A 82 -6.71 -12.19 12.36
CA ALA A 82 -7.87 -11.34 12.12
C ALA A 82 -9.05 -12.04 11.41
N ARG A 83 -8.98 -13.36 11.18
CA ARG A 83 -10.05 -14.12 10.48
C ARG A 83 -11.45 -13.94 11.05
N GLY A 84 -11.54 -13.80 12.38
CA GLY A 84 -12.81 -13.64 13.10
C GLY A 84 -13.24 -12.19 13.34
N LEU A 85 -12.38 -11.21 13.04
CA LEU A 85 -12.66 -9.80 13.26
C LEU A 85 -13.36 -9.20 12.05
N SER A 86 -14.39 -8.40 12.26
CA SER A 86 -15.08 -7.62 11.22
C SER A 86 -14.20 -6.51 10.66
N THR A 87 -14.59 -5.98 9.50
CA THR A 87 -13.93 -4.82 8.88
C THR A 87 -13.86 -3.63 9.85
N ALA A 88 -14.97 -3.32 10.51
CA ALA A 88 -15.05 -2.19 11.44
C ALA A 88 -14.11 -2.36 12.66
N GLU A 89 -14.04 -3.56 13.22
CA GLU A 89 -13.13 -3.86 14.35
C GLU A 89 -11.67 -3.67 13.94
N ILE A 90 -11.27 -4.14 12.75
CA ILE A 90 -9.89 -3.99 12.25
C ILE A 90 -9.55 -2.50 12.07
N PHE A 91 -10.40 -1.73 11.39
CA PHE A 91 -10.12 -0.32 11.11
C PHE A 91 -10.18 0.59 12.35
N ALA A 92 -10.87 0.18 13.42
CA ALA A 92 -10.85 0.89 14.71
C ALA A 92 -9.45 1.00 15.31
N HIS A 93 -8.52 0.13 14.90
CA HIS A 93 -7.14 0.11 15.39
C HIS A 93 -6.19 1.11 14.72
N ALA A 94 -6.64 1.89 13.73
CA ALA A 94 -5.82 2.91 13.07
C ALA A 94 -5.32 4.03 14.02
N GLY A 95 -5.85 4.09 15.24
CA GLY A 95 -5.47 4.99 16.34
C GLY A 95 -4.04 4.86 16.85
N ASP A 96 -3.47 3.66 16.77
CA ASP A 96 -2.31 3.31 17.61
C ASP A 96 -1.01 3.29 16.80
N GLY A 97 -0.98 3.93 15.64
CA GLY A 97 0.18 3.99 14.74
C GLY A 97 -0.16 3.52 13.32
N GLY A 98 0.77 2.83 12.68
CA GLY A 98 0.55 2.28 11.34
C GLY A 98 -0.33 1.03 11.35
N LEU A 99 -0.96 0.77 10.20
CA LEU A 99 -1.94 -0.29 10.03
C LEU A 99 -1.60 -1.13 8.80
N ILE A 100 -1.58 -2.44 8.93
CA ILE A 100 -1.36 -3.35 7.81
C ILE A 100 -2.49 -4.36 7.78
N ILE A 101 -3.16 -4.48 6.64
CA ILE A 101 -4.27 -5.42 6.44
C ILE A 101 -3.94 -6.34 5.26
N ASP A 102 -3.73 -7.61 5.58
CA ASP A 102 -3.51 -8.68 4.61
C ASP A 102 -4.63 -9.74 4.71
N SER A 103 -5.69 -9.69 3.91
CA SER A 103 -5.91 -8.81 2.77
C SER A 103 -7.26 -8.09 2.80
N LEU A 104 -7.35 -6.93 2.11
CA LEU A 104 -8.66 -6.31 1.83
C LEU A 104 -9.52 -7.23 0.97
N SER A 105 -8.91 -8.11 0.18
CA SER A 105 -9.65 -9.06 -0.64
C SER A 105 -10.50 -9.99 0.21
N THR A 106 -9.96 -10.51 1.31
CA THR A 106 -10.73 -11.34 2.23
C THR A 106 -11.87 -10.58 2.89
N LEU A 107 -11.66 -9.30 3.23
CA LEU A 107 -12.73 -8.45 3.76
C LEU A 107 -13.84 -8.20 2.73
N ILE A 108 -13.49 -7.89 1.48
CA ILE A 108 -14.46 -7.68 0.40
C ILE A 108 -15.26 -8.95 0.12
N MET A 109 -14.60 -10.11 0.09
CA MET A 109 -15.26 -11.40 -0.14
C MET A 109 -16.25 -11.76 0.99
N ARG A 110 -15.99 -11.30 2.21
CA ARG A 110 -16.82 -11.61 3.38
C ARG A 110 -17.97 -10.63 3.59
N GLU A 111 -17.71 -9.34 3.44
CA GLU A 111 -18.63 -8.27 3.85
C GLU A 111 -19.04 -7.34 2.71
N GLY A 112 -18.50 -7.55 1.50
CA GLY A 112 -18.68 -6.65 0.37
C GLY A 112 -17.73 -5.46 0.40
N ILE A 113 -17.81 -4.63 -0.65
CA ILE A 113 -16.88 -3.51 -0.83
C ILE A 113 -17.18 -2.32 0.09
N ASP A 114 -18.45 -2.08 0.43
CA ASP A 114 -18.86 -0.87 1.15
C ASP A 114 -18.23 -0.72 2.55
N PRO A 115 -18.20 -1.76 3.41
CA PRO A 115 -17.54 -1.68 4.72
C PRO A 115 -16.03 -1.42 4.58
N VAL A 116 -15.40 -1.96 3.54
CA VAL A 116 -13.98 -1.78 3.28
C VAL A 116 -13.68 -0.35 2.84
N LEU A 117 -14.48 0.23 1.95
CA LEU A 117 -14.36 1.63 1.55
C LEU A 117 -14.56 2.57 2.75
N ALA A 118 -15.58 2.31 3.58
CA ALA A 118 -15.82 3.07 4.80
C ALA A 118 -14.61 2.99 5.76
N GLY A 119 -14.05 1.80 5.93
CA GLY A 119 -12.84 1.56 6.72
C GLY A 119 -11.64 2.38 6.23
N VAL A 120 -11.31 2.27 4.93
CA VAL A 120 -10.20 3.01 4.31
C VAL A 120 -10.38 4.53 4.43
N VAL A 121 -11.62 5.04 4.29
CA VAL A 121 -11.90 6.47 4.48
C VAL A 121 -11.72 6.86 5.94
N SER A 122 -12.25 6.07 6.88
CA SER A 122 -12.24 6.38 8.31
C SER A 122 -10.83 6.41 8.91
N CYS A 123 -9.93 5.54 8.49
CA CYS A 123 -8.58 5.48 9.06
C CYS A 123 -7.68 6.64 8.62
N ARG A 124 -8.02 7.35 7.53
CA ARG A 124 -7.14 8.34 6.90
C ARG A 124 -6.72 9.46 7.83
N ALA A 125 -7.66 10.05 8.57
CA ALA A 125 -7.36 11.16 9.49
C ALA A 125 -6.41 10.72 10.61
N THR A 126 -6.60 9.51 11.11
CA THR A 126 -5.82 8.95 12.21
C THR A 126 -4.41 8.56 11.77
N ILE A 127 -4.29 7.92 10.60
CA ILE A 127 -2.98 7.63 9.99
C ILE A 127 -2.22 8.92 9.72
N GLN A 128 -2.88 9.97 9.21
CA GLN A 128 -2.28 11.29 9.04
C GLN A 128 -1.81 11.91 10.35
N ALA A 129 -2.61 11.82 11.41
CA ALA A 129 -2.24 12.34 12.72
C ALA A 129 -1.06 11.58 13.34
N SER A 130 -1.02 10.25 13.19
CA SER A 130 0.10 9.42 13.66
C SER A 130 1.39 9.63 12.87
N ARG A 131 1.27 10.12 11.63
CA ARG A 131 2.34 10.25 10.64
C ARG A 131 2.98 8.92 10.21
N ASP A 132 2.48 7.77 10.67
CA ASP A 132 2.83 6.47 10.10
C ASP A 132 1.99 6.22 8.84
N ASN A 133 1.96 4.98 8.35
CA ASN A 133 1.29 4.60 7.12
C ASN A 133 0.28 3.48 7.35
N ALA A 134 -0.74 3.44 6.50
CA ALA A 134 -1.57 2.24 6.35
C ALA A 134 -1.21 1.53 5.05
N LEU A 135 -0.97 0.22 5.09
CA LEU A 135 -0.73 -0.62 3.93
C LEU A 135 -1.83 -1.68 3.82
N PHE A 136 -2.39 -1.79 2.62
CA PHE A 136 -3.49 -2.69 2.32
C PHE A 136 -3.09 -3.59 1.16
N THR A 137 -3.21 -4.91 1.32
CA THR A 137 -3.00 -5.84 0.20
C THR A 137 -4.33 -6.13 -0.51
N LEU A 138 -4.26 -6.29 -1.83
CA LEU A 138 -5.39 -6.61 -2.70
C LEU A 138 -4.94 -7.61 -3.77
N TYR A 139 -5.62 -8.75 -3.87
CA TYR A 139 -5.36 -9.70 -4.94
C TYR A 139 -5.89 -9.16 -6.27
N GLU A 140 -5.04 -9.20 -7.28
CA GLU A 140 -5.41 -8.79 -8.63
C GLU A 140 -6.43 -9.74 -9.26
N GLY A 141 -7.42 -9.19 -9.98
CA GLY A 141 -8.37 -9.97 -10.76
C GLY A 141 -9.41 -10.75 -9.95
N LEU A 142 -9.39 -10.63 -8.62
CA LEU A 142 -10.37 -11.28 -7.75
C LEU A 142 -11.69 -10.49 -7.62
N HIS A 143 -11.62 -9.17 -7.83
CA HIS A 143 -12.76 -8.27 -7.63
C HIS A 143 -13.26 -7.69 -8.95
N ALA A 144 -14.50 -7.20 -8.96
CA ALA A 144 -15.00 -6.43 -10.08
C ALA A 144 -14.09 -5.20 -10.32
N PRO A 145 -13.71 -4.87 -11.56
CA PRO A 145 -12.81 -3.74 -11.85
C PRO A 145 -13.26 -2.42 -11.23
N TYR A 146 -14.58 -2.21 -11.13
CA TYR A 146 -15.15 -1.05 -10.44
C TYR A 146 -14.71 -0.94 -8.97
N ASN A 147 -14.71 -2.04 -8.21
CA ASN A 147 -14.32 -2.06 -6.80
C ASN A 147 -12.83 -1.73 -6.63
N GLU A 148 -11.98 -2.27 -7.49
CA GLU A 148 -10.55 -1.98 -7.49
C GLU A 148 -10.30 -0.48 -7.77
N ILE A 149 -11.01 0.09 -8.74
CA ILE A 149 -10.93 1.52 -9.07
C ILE A 149 -11.31 2.40 -7.86
N LEU A 150 -12.34 2.03 -7.09
CA LEU A 150 -12.71 2.79 -5.89
C LEU A 150 -11.58 2.83 -4.86
N LEU A 151 -10.92 1.69 -4.60
CA LEU A 151 -9.79 1.62 -3.67
C LEU A 151 -8.57 2.40 -4.18
N ILE A 152 -8.25 2.29 -5.48
CA ILE A 152 -7.18 3.05 -6.15
C ILE A 152 -7.41 4.56 -6.02
N ARG A 153 -8.67 5.01 -6.11
CA ARG A 153 -9.02 6.42 -5.94
C ARG A 153 -8.81 6.91 -4.51
N LEU A 154 -9.18 6.09 -3.52
CA LEU A 154 -9.11 6.44 -2.11
C LEU A 154 -7.68 6.45 -1.54
N CYS A 155 -6.82 5.53 -2.00
CA CYS A 155 -5.46 5.40 -1.45
C CYS A 155 -4.52 6.47 -2.00
N ASP A 156 -3.58 6.94 -1.18
CA ASP A 156 -2.63 7.99 -1.58
C ASP A 156 -1.51 7.43 -2.48
N VAL A 157 -1.10 6.18 -2.24
CA VAL A 157 -0.10 5.44 -3.02
C VAL A 157 -0.72 4.15 -3.55
N VAL A 158 -0.43 3.81 -4.81
CA VAL A 158 -0.84 2.53 -5.42
C VAL A 158 0.37 1.89 -6.06
N ILE A 159 0.64 0.65 -5.65
CA ILE A 159 1.73 -0.18 -6.16
C ILE A 159 1.12 -1.47 -6.70
N HIS A 160 1.59 -1.92 -7.86
CA HIS A 160 1.21 -3.19 -8.46
C HIS A 160 2.46 -4.04 -8.66
N LEU A 161 2.46 -5.25 -8.11
CA LEU A 161 3.46 -6.27 -8.36
C LEU A 161 2.99 -7.16 -9.51
N HIS A 162 3.74 -7.14 -10.60
CA HIS A 162 3.51 -7.97 -11.78
C HIS A 162 4.43 -9.19 -11.75
N GLU A 163 3.90 -10.33 -12.18
CA GLU A 163 4.64 -11.56 -12.44
C GLU A 163 4.35 -12.01 -13.87
N ASP A 164 5.38 -12.02 -14.70
CA ASP A 164 5.30 -12.41 -16.11
C ASP A 164 6.26 -13.58 -16.37
N MET A 165 5.85 -14.50 -17.26
CA MET A 165 6.72 -15.55 -17.77
C MET A 165 7.24 -15.17 -19.15
N HIS A 166 8.56 -15.04 -19.28
CA HIS A 166 9.23 -14.89 -20.58
C HIS A 166 10.13 -16.09 -20.83
N GLY A 167 9.67 -17.00 -21.70
CA GLY A 167 10.36 -18.27 -21.97
C GLY A 167 10.40 -19.14 -20.71
N ASN A 168 11.60 -19.35 -20.18
CA ASN A 168 11.83 -20.11 -18.93
C ASN A 168 12.24 -19.20 -17.75
N GLU A 169 12.15 -17.87 -17.91
CA GLU A 169 12.43 -16.91 -16.85
C GLU A 169 11.11 -16.37 -16.27
N ILE A 170 11.02 -16.36 -14.93
CA ILE A 170 9.98 -15.62 -14.21
C ILE A 170 10.51 -14.21 -13.97
N ILE A 171 9.82 -13.22 -14.51
CA ILE A 171 10.16 -11.80 -14.36
C ILE A 171 9.15 -11.19 -13.40
N ARG A 172 9.67 -10.52 -12.37
CA ARG A 172 8.84 -9.76 -11.43
C ARG A 172 9.17 -8.28 -11.51
N THR A 173 8.14 -7.46 -11.62
CA THR A 173 8.29 -6.01 -11.69
C THR A 173 7.30 -5.32 -10.77
N LEU A 174 7.74 -4.22 -10.18
CA LEU A 174 6.96 -3.33 -9.33
C LEU A 174 6.61 -2.08 -10.15
N ASP A 175 5.33 -1.81 -10.27
CA ASP A 175 4.77 -0.60 -10.87
C ASP A 175 4.23 0.33 -9.78
N VAL A 176 4.69 1.59 -9.76
CA VAL A 176 4.15 2.62 -8.87
C VAL A 176 3.11 3.42 -9.65
N LYS A 177 1.86 2.96 -9.59
CA LYS A 177 0.75 3.52 -10.38
C LYS A 177 0.30 4.91 -9.92
N LYS A 178 0.51 5.22 -8.63
CA LYS A 178 0.05 6.48 -8.02
C LYS A 178 0.96 6.89 -6.86
N LEU A 179 1.31 8.17 -6.83
CA LEU A 179 1.85 8.88 -5.66
C LEU A 179 1.14 10.23 -5.53
N THR A 180 0.24 10.37 -4.55
CA THR A 180 -0.48 11.64 -4.36
C THR A 180 0.49 12.77 -4.04
N GLY A 181 0.45 13.84 -4.84
CA GLY A 181 1.30 15.01 -4.67
C GLY A 181 2.72 14.88 -5.27
N LEU A 182 3.06 13.75 -5.88
CA LEU A 182 4.36 13.50 -6.51
C LEU A 182 4.19 12.83 -7.86
N GLN A 183 5.23 12.88 -8.69
CA GLN A 183 5.24 12.10 -9.93
C GLN A 183 5.71 10.67 -9.62
N PRO A 184 4.95 9.63 -10.00
CA PRO A 184 5.44 8.27 -9.92
C PRO A 184 6.65 8.05 -10.83
N PRO A 185 7.54 7.08 -10.51
CA PRO A 185 8.55 6.62 -11.45
C PRO A 185 7.96 6.26 -12.81
N GLY A 186 8.52 6.81 -13.89
CA GLY A 186 8.06 6.54 -15.27
C GLY A 186 8.51 5.20 -15.85
N ARG A 187 8.80 4.20 -15.01
CA ARG A 187 9.29 2.88 -15.44
C ARG A 187 8.89 1.79 -14.43
N LEU A 188 8.76 0.56 -14.92
CA LEU A 188 8.68 -0.63 -14.09
C LEU A 188 10.02 -0.86 -13.37
N LEU A 189 9.95 -1.26 -12.10
CA LEU A 189 11.12 -1.54 -11.26
C LEU A 189 11.27 -3.06 -11.10
N PRO A 190 12.25 -3.71 -11.75
CA PRO A 190 12.48 -5.13 -11.57
C PRO A 190 12.81 -5.46 -10.12
N PHE A 191 12.33 -6.60 -9.63
CA PHE A 191 12.69 -7.10 -8.30
C PHE A 191 12.88 -8.60 -8.28
N ILE A 192 13.56 -9.08 -7.25
CA ILE A 192 13.74 -10.49 -6.95
C ILE A 192 13.17 -10.79 -5.57
N ILE A 193 12.70 -12.02 -5.38
CA ILE A 193 12.31 -12.55 -4.07
C ILE A 193 13.46 -13.42 -3.58
N THR A 194 13.99 -13.09 -2.40
CA THR A 194 15.09 -13.81 -1.75
C THR A 194 14.61 -14.45 -0.45
N GLY A 195 15.47 -15.22 0.23
CA GLY A 195 15.18 -15.71 1.58
C GLY A 195 15.06 -14.60 2.63
N LYS A 196 15.46 -13.36 2.32
CA LYS A 196 15.36 -12.18 3.20
C LYS A 196 14.22 -11.24 2.84
N GLY A 197 13.45 -11.55 1.79
CA GLY A 197 12.44 -10.65 1.26
C GLY A 197 12.68 -10.22 -0.20
N ILE A 198 11.88 -9.24 -0.62
CA ILE A 198 11.97 -8.52 -1.88
C ILE A 198 13.14 -7.53 -1.86
N GLU A 199 13.86 -7.52 -2.97
CA GLU A 199 14.92 -6.55 -3.27
C GLU A 199 14.75 -6.04 -4.70
N LEU A 200 14.82 -4.72 -4.91
CA LEU A 200 14.84 -4.19 -6.27
C LEU A 200 16.14 -4.59 -6.96
N SER A 201 16.01 -5.14 -8.17
CA SER A 201 17.17 -5.48 -8.98
C SER A 201 17.72 -4.24 -9.67
N THR A 202 19.03 -4.04 -9.57
CA THR A 202 19.76 -2.99 -10.30
C THR A 202 20.13 -3.40 -11.73
N THR A 203 19.79 -4.62 -12.16
CA THR A 203 20.03 -5.05 -13.53
C THR A 203 18.99 -4.42 -14.47
N SER A 204 19.27 -3.19 -14.91
CA SER A 204 18.77 -2.73 -16.21
C SER A 204 19.38 -3.65 -17.27
N ARG A 205 18.62 -4.61 -17.81
CA ARG A 205 18.98 -5.18 -19.12
C ARG A 205 18.89 -4.02 -20.11
N VAL A 206 20.04 -3.47 -20.46
CA VAL A 206 20.16 -2.51 -21.56
C VAL A 206 19.78 -3.30 -22.82
N VAL A 207 18.60 -3.01 -23.35
CA VAL A 207 18.19 -3.44 -24.70
C VAL A 207 18.86 -2.54 -25.73
#